data_AF-A0A534NT82-F1
#
_entry.id   AF-A0A534NT82-F1
#
_cell.length_a   1.000
_cell.length_b   1.000
_cell.length_c   1.000
_cell.angle_alpha   90.00
_cell.angle_beta   90.00
_cell.angle_gamma   90.00
#
_symmetry.space_group_name_H-M   'P 1'
#
loop_
_entity.id
_entity.type
_entity.pdbx_description
1 polymer ?
#
loop_
_entity_poly.entity_id
_entity_poly.type
_entity_poly.pdbx_seq_one_letter_code
_entity_poly.pdbx_strand_id
1 'polypeptide(L)'
;MTLREAFRRHWAEYAMEAAGLGIFMIAACALTVALEHPASRAQTIDPTVRRALMGLAMGLTAVAIIYSPWGKRSGAHLNPAVTLAFWRLGRVPGHDAIFYAAAQVVGGIAGVALSWLVLRDALALPSTNFAATLPKAGIAAAFAAEVAISFFLMLVVLTLTGTRYARWAGVCAGTL
;
A
#
# COMPACT_ATOMS: atom_id res chain seq x y z
N MET A 1 -26.66 1.47 11.93
CA MET A 1 -26.33 2.48 10.90
C MET A 1 -26.57 1.87 9.54
N THR A 2 -27.38 2.50 8.69
CA THR A 2 -27.61 2.04 7.31
C THR A 2 -26.38 2.30 6.42
N LEU A 3 -26.30 1.68 5.23
CA LEU A 3 -25.22 1.95 4.26
C LEU A 3 -25.13 3.43 3.88
N ARG A 4 -26.29 4.07 3.68
CA ARG A 4 -26.37 5.49 3.30
C ARG A 4 -25.88 6.42 4.41
N GLU A 5 -26.21 6.10 5.65
CA GLU A 5 -25.72 6.84 6.83
C GLU A 5 -24.20 6.68 6.99
N ALA A 6 -23.70 5.46 6.84
CA ALA A 6 -22.27 5.16 6.89
C ALA A 6 -21.50 6.02 5.88
N PHE A 7 -21.98 6.04 4.64
CA PHE A 7 -21.37 6.83 3.58
C PHE A 7 -21.38 8.32 3.89
N ARG A 8 -22.54 8.88 4.24
CA ARG A 8 -22.65 10.32 4.52
C ARG A 8 -21.76 10.76 5.68
N ARG A 9 -21.57 9.88 6.68
CA ARG A 9 -20.80 10.21 7.87
C ARG A 9 -19.30 10.09 7.66
N HIS A 10 -18.83 9.09 6.91
CA HIS A 10 -17.41 8.73 6.83
C HIS A 10 -16.81 8.84 5.41
N TRP A 11 -17.48 9.52 4.48
CA TRP A 11 -16.98 9.63 3.09
C TRP A 11 -15.58 10.26 2.99
N ALA A 12 -15.25 11.15 3.93
CA ALA A 12 -13.96 11.83 3.94
C ALA A 12 -12.83 10.83 4.25
N GLU A 13 -13.05 9.91 5.19
CA GLU A 13 -12.13 8.84 5.56
C GLU A 13 -11.94 7.88 4.37
N TYR A 14 -13.00 7.55 3.65
CA TYR A 14 -12.90 6.72 2.44
C TYR A 14 -12.09 7.42 1.35
N ALA A 15 -12.32 8.72 1.14
CA ALA A 15 -11.56 9.50 0.17
C ALA A 15 -10.07 9.60 0.56
N MET A 16 -9.77 9.69 1.86
CA MET A 16 -8.39 9.67 2.38
C MET A 16 -7.71 8.31 2.15
N GLU A 17 -8.42 7.20 2.34
CA GLU A 17 -7.91 5.86 2.03
C GLU A 17 -7.63 5.67 0.53
N ALA A 18 -8.55 6.13 -0.32
CA ALA A 18 -8.35 6.12 -1.78
C ALA A 18 -7.13 6.97 -2.18
N ALA A 19 -7.03 8.20 -1.66
CA ALA A 19 -5.93 9.09 -1.99
C ALA A 19 -4.60 8.56 -1.45
N GLY A 20 -4.58 8.01 -0.23
CA GLY A 20 -3.39 7.40 0.37
C GLY A 20 -2.87 6.24 -0.47
N LEU A 21 -3.73 5.31 -0.86
CA LEU A 21 -3.32 4.18 -1.69
C LEU A 21 -2.97 4.61 -3.12
N GLY A 22 -3.65 5.62 -3.66
CA GLY A 22 -3.29 6.23 -4.95
C GLY A 22 -1.90 6.86 -4.92
N ILE A 23 -1.55 7.62 -3.88
CA ILE A 23 -0.21 8.20 -3.68
C ILE A 23 0.83 7.08 -3.54
N PHE A 24 0.51 6.03 -2.79
CA PHE A 24 1.38 4.86 -2.65
C PHE A 24 1.67 4.21 -4.02
N MET A 25 0.65 4.02 -4.86
CA MET A 25 0.83 3.47 -6.21
C MET A 25 1.57 4.43 -7.16
N ILE A 26 1.38 5.74 -7.02
CA ILE A 26 2.13 6.73 -7.81
C ILE A 26 3.62 6.65 -7.47
N ALA A 27 3.96 6.58 -6.18
CA ALA A 27 5.33 6.39 -5.72
C ALA A 27 5.91 5.08 -6.25
N ALA A 28 5.16 3.97 -6.15
CA ALA A 28 5.58 2.67 -6.69
C ALA A 28 5.90 2.75 -8.19
N CYS A 29 5.00 3.30 -9.00
CA CYS A 29 5.21 3.44 -10.45
C CYS A 29 6.42 4.32 -10.77
N ALA A 30 6.54 5.47 -10.12
CA ALA A 30 7.65 6.40 -10.34
C ALA A 30 9.00 5.78 -9.96
N LEU A 31 9.07 5.11 -8.80
CA LEU A 31 10.28 4.44 -8.32
C LEU A 31 10.64 3.23 -9.18
N THR A 32 9.66 2.42 -9.58
CA THR A 32 9.90 1.30 -10.49
C THR A 32 10.44 1.79 -11.84
N VAL A 33 9.91 2.87 -12.42
CA VAL A 33 10.50 3.45 -13.64
C VAL A 33 11.90 4.00 -13.36
N ALA A 34 12.09 4.75 -12.27
CA ALA A 34 13.39 5.31 -11.93
C ALA A 34 14.47 4.24 -11.68
N LEU A 35 14.10 3.07 -11.16
CA LEU A 35 15.04 2.01 -10.82
C LEU A 35 15.16 0.96 -11.94
N GLU A 36 14.05 0.48 -12.49
CA GLU A 36 13.99 -0.70 -13.36
C GLU A 36 13.87 -0.38 -14.86
N HIS A 37 13.75 0.89 -15.25
CA HIS A 37 13.76 1.24 -16.67
C HIS A 37 15.14 0.95 -17.30
N PRO A 38 15.23 0.33 -18.50
CA PRO A 38 16.51 -0.08 -19.09
C PRO A 38 17.48 1.08 -19.36
N ALA A 39 16.94 2.27 -19.68
CA ALA A 39 17.73 3.49 -19.87
C ALA A 39 18.05 4.24 -18.55
N SER A 40 17.60 3.73 -17.40
CA SER A 40 17.89 4.39 -16.12
C SER A 40 19.36 4.22 -15.74
N ARG A 41 19.95 5.29 -15.20
CA ARG A 41 21.29 5.24 -14.58
C ARG A 41 21.36 4.26 -13.42
N ALA A 42 20.23 3.94 -12.78
CA ALA A 42 20.16 2.95 -11.71
C ALA A 42 20.49 1.52 -12.17
N GLN A 43 20.52 1.25 -13.49
CA GLN A 43 20.92 -0.05 -14.03
C GLN A 43 22.41 -0.36 -13.80
N THR A 44 23.24 0.63 -13.46
CA THR A 44 24.65 0.41 -13.07
C THR A 44 24.79 -0.08 -11.62
N ILE A 45 23.72 0.03 -10.82
CA ILE A 45 23.68 -0.40 -9.43
C ILE A 45 23.31 -1.89 -9.39
N ASP A 46 23.95 -2.64 -8.49
CA ASP A 46 23.65 -4.04 -8.25
C ASP A 46 22.13 -4.27 -8.05
N PRO A 47 21.53 -5.29 -8.70
CA PRO A 47 20.09 -5.55 -8.60
C PRO A 47 19.59 -5.78 -7.17
N THR A 48 20.40 -6.34 -6.28
CA THR A 48 20.04 -6.56 -4.88
C THR A 48 19.96 -5.24 -4.13
N VAL A 49 20.94 -4.36 -4.33
CA VAL A 49 20.95 -3.00 -3.76
C VAL A 49 19.74 -2.21 -4.27
N ARG A 50 19.41 -2.33 -5.56
CA ARG A 50 18.25 -1.66 -6.14
C ARG A 50 16.93 -2.13 -5.55
N ARG A 51 16.77 -3.43 -5.30
CA ARG A 51 15.61 -3.98 -4.57
C ARG A 51 15.53 -3.47 -3.14
N ALA A 52 16.66 -3.37 -2.44
CA ALA A 52 16.71 -2.79 -1.09
C ALA A 52 16.29 -1.31 -1.09
N LEU A 53 16.74 -0.53 -2.08
CA LEU A 53 16.32 0.86 -2.26
C LEU A 53 14.82 0.99 -2.55
N MET A 54 14.27 0.11 -3.40
CA MET A 54 12.83 0.05 -3.65
C MET A 54 12.06 -0.24 -2.36
N GLY A 55 12.48 -1.26 -1.59
CA GLY A 55 11.87 -1.61 -0.30
C GLY A 55 11.90 -0.44 0.69
N LEU A 56 13.07 0.19 0.87
CA LEU A 56 13.24 1.35 1.74
C LEU A 56 12.34 2.53 1.31
N ALA A 57 12.31 2.85 0.02
CA ALA A 57 11.51 3.96 -0.50
C ALA A 57 10.00 3.71 -0.35
N MET A 58 9.54 2.48 -0.59
CA MET A 58 8.14 2.11 -0.40
C MET A 58 7.75 2.09 1.09
N GLY A 59 8.62 1.57 1.95
CA GLY A 59 8.43 1.61 3.40
C GLY A 59 8.31 3.03 3.93
N LEU A 60 9.22 3.93 3.52
CA LEU A 60 9.15 5.35 3.86
C LEU A 60 7.91 6.05 3.29
N THR A 61 7.45 5.66 2.10
CA THR A 61 6.20 6.16 1.52
C THR A 61 5.00 5.77 2.38
N ALA A 62 4.91 4.49 2.80
CA ALA A 62 3.86 4.03 3.70
C ALA A 62 3.90 4.80 5.03
N VAL A 63 5.08 4.93 5.64
CA VAL A 63 5.29 5.71 6.88
C VAL A 63 4.80 7.15 6.69
N ALA A 64 5.19 7.83 5.61
CA ALA A 64 4.77 9.20 5.34
C ALA A 64 3.24 9.32 5.26
N ILE A 65 2.56 8.39 4.58
CA ILE A 65 1.10 8.39 4.48
C ILE A 65 0.47 8.12 5.86
N ILE A 66 0.95 7.12 6.60
CA ILE A 66 0.44 6.75 7.92
C ILE A 66 0.49 7.92 8.91
N TYR A 67 1.61 8.66 8.95
CA TYR A 67 1.78 9.78 9.88
C TYR A 67 1.23 11.11 9.37
N SER A 68 0.75 11.17 8.12
CA SER A 68 0.07 12.34 7.56
C SER A 68 -1.24 12.67 8.30
N PRO A 69 -1.77 13.90 8.20
CA PRO A 69 -3.09 14.23 8.74
C PRO A 69 -4.20 13.32 8.22
N TRP A 70 -4.12 12.88 6.97
CA TRP A 70 -5.10 11.98 6.34
C TRP A 70 -4.98 10.56 6.90
N GLY A 71 -3.75 10.06 7.05
CA GLY A 71 -3.51 8.74 7.62
C GLY A 71 -3.97 8.65 9.08
N LYS A 72 -3.64 9.66 9.89
CA LYS A 72 -4.09 9.75 11.29
C LYS A 72 -5.61 9.81 11.44
N ARG A 73 -6.32 10.39 10.48
CA ARG A 73 -7.78 10.50 10.50
C ARG A 73 -8.48 9.24 9.99
N SER A 74 -8.03 8.69 8.87
CA SER A 74 -8.62 7.49 8.26
C SER A 74 -8.22 6.19 8.96
N GLY A 75 -7.09 6.19 9.67
CA GLY A 75 -6.45 4.98 10.20
C GLY A 75 -5.38 4.41 9.27
N ALA A 76 -5.25 4.92 8.04
CA ALA A 76 -4.25 4.50 7.05
C ALA A 76 -4.20 2.99 6.86
N HIS A 77 -5.35 2.36 6.63
CA HIS A 77 -5.39 0.92 6.36
C HIS A 77 -4.70 0.61 5.03
N LEU A 78 -4.98 1.42 4.00
CA LEU A 78 -4.41 1.39 2.66
C LEU A 78 -4.40 0.00 2.01
N ASN A 79 -5.23 -0.91 2.50
CA ASN A 79 -5.19 -2.33 2.18
C ASN A 79 -6.53 -2.99 2.57
N PRO A 80 -7.22 -3.64 1.62
CA PRO A 80 -8.46 -4.35 1.90
C PRO A 80 -8.30 -5.48 2.94
N ALA A 81 -7.17 -6.18 2.96
CA ALA A 81 -6.89 -7.25 3.93
C ALA A 81 -6.71 -6.70 5.36
N VAL A 82 -6.04 -5.57 5.52
CA VAL A 82 -5.93 -4.87 6.82
C VAL A 82 -7.31 -4.44 7.30
N THR A 83 -8.11 -3.84 6.42
CA THR A 83 -9.49 -3.44 6.72
C THR A 83 -10.35 -4.64 7.12
N LEU A 84 -10.25 -5.76 6.40
CA LEU A 84 -10.95 -7.00 6.71
C LEU A 84 -10.56 -7.55 8.09
N ALA A 85 -9.27 -7.51 8.45
CA ALA A 85 -8.79 -7.94 9.76
C ALA A 85 -9.37 -7.06 10.87
N PHE A 86 -9.37 -5.74 10.70
CA PHE A 86 -9.94 -4.81 11.68
C PHE A 86 -11.46 -4.93 11.81
N TRP A 87 -12.16 -5.25 10.71
CA TRP A 87 -13.58 -5.59 10.76
C TRP A 87 -13.83 -6.87 11.58
N ARG A 88 -13.04 -7.93 11.32
CA ARG A 88 -13.14 -9.19 12.08
C ARG A 88 -12.86 -9.02 13.58
N LEU A 89 -12.01 -8.06 13.94
CA LEU A 89 -11.71 -7.71 15.33
C LEU A 89 -12.72 -6.73 15.95
N GLY A 90 -13.79 -6.36 15.22
CA GLY A 90 -14.81 -5.42 15.70
C GLY A 90 -14.35 -3.97 15.81
N ARG A 91 -13.21 -3.62 15.19
CA ARG A 91 -12.63 -2.26 15.22
C ARG A 91 -13.14 -1.37 14.08
N VAL A 92 -13.64 -1.96 13.00
CA VAL A 92 -14.28 -1.25 11.88
C VAL A 92 -15.68 -1.80 11.66
N PRO A 93 -16.73 -0.96 11.59
CA PRO A 93 -18.08 -1.40 11.24
C PRO A 93 -18.14 -2.04 9.84
N GLY A 94 -18.99 -3.06 9.67
CA GLY A 94 -19.03 -3.82 8.40
C GLY A 94 -19.32 -2.99 7.16
N HIS A 95 -20.21 -1.99 7.25
CA HIS A 95 -20.46 -1.07 6.13
C HIS A 95 -19.24 -0.21 5.79
N ASP A 96 -18.53 0.29 6.80
CA ASP A 96 -17.31 1.08 6.60
C ASP A 96 -16.21 0.19 5.99
N ALA A 97 -16.11 -1.08 6.37
CA ALA A 97 -15.14 -2.01 5.79
C ALA A 97 -15.32 -2.20 4.28
N ILE A 98 -16.58 -2.28 3.81
CA ILE A 98 -16.91 -2.36 2.38
C ILE A 98 -16.46 -1.08 1.65
N PHE A 99 -16.77 0.09 2.21
CA PHE A 99 -16.41 1.36 1.59
C PHE A 99 -14.91 1.62 1.60
N TYR A 100 -14.20 1.25 2.67
CA TYR A 100 -12.74 1.29 2.73
C TYR A 100 -12.13 0.42 1.64
N ALA A 101 -12.53 -0.85 1.55
CA ALA A 101 -12.00 -1.77 0.55
C ALA A 101 -12.26 -1.26 -0.89
N ALA A 102 -13.48 -0.78 -1.16
CA ALA A 102 -13.81 -0.21 -2.47
C ALA A 102 -12.99 1.05 -2.77
N ALA A 103 -12.87 1.97 -1.82
CA ALA A 103 -12.11 3.20 -1.98
C ALA A 103 -10.62 2.93 -2.20
N GLN A 104 -10.05 1.95 -1.48
CA GLN A 104 -8.68 1.49 -1.67
C GLN A 104 -8.46 0.96 -3.09
N VAL A 105 -9.32 0.03 -3.56
CA VAL A 105 -9.20 -0.51 -4.93
C VAL A 105 -9.29 0.61 -5.98
N VAL A 106 -10.26 1.52 -5.83
CA VAL A 106 -10.40 2.69 -6.73
C VAL A 106 -9.15 3.58 -6.68
N GLY A 107 -8.63 3.86 -5.49
CA GLY A 107 -7.42 4.65 -5.27
C GLY A 107 -6.20 4.03 -5.93
N GLY A 108 -5.99 2.72 -5.75
CA GLY A 108 -4.88 2.00 -6.38
C GLY A 108 -4.94 2.03 -7.91
N ILE A 109 -6.12 1.76 -8.48
CA ILE A 109 -6.34 1.85 -9.94
C ILE A 109 -6.09 3.28 -10.43
N ALA A 110 -6.65 4.28 -9.75
CA ALA A 110 -6.48 5.68 -10.12
C ALA A 110 -5.01 6.12 -10.04
N GLY A 111 -4.26 5.69 -9.02
CA GLY A 111 -2.84 5.99 -8.88
C GLY A 111 -2.02 5.48 -10.06
N VAL A 112 -2.20 4.21 -10.44
CA VAL A 112 -1.52 3.62 -11.62
C VAL A 112 -1.96 4.32 -12.91
N ALA A 113 -3.25 4.60 -13.08
CA ALA A 113 -3.76 5.28 -14.26
C ALA A 113 -3.17 6.69 -14.42
N LEU A 114 -3.11 7.47 -13.33
CA LEU A 114 -2.48 8.79 -13.31
C LEU A 114 -0.98 8.71 -13.60
N SER A 115 -0.28 7.73 -13.03
CA SER A 115 1.13 7.48 -13.35
C SER A 115 1.35 7.17 -14.83
N TRP A 116 0.46 6.39 -15.45
CA TRP A 116 0.54 6.09 -16.87
C TRP A 116 0.33 7.32 -17.74
N LEU A 117 -0.50 8.30 -17.32
CA LEU A 117 -0.65 9.57 -18.03
C LEU A 117 0.64 10.41 -18.08
N VAL A 118 1.55 10.21 -17.13
CA VAL A 118 2.80 10.95 -17.03
C VAL A 118 3.98 10.15 -17.59
N LEU A 119 4.10 8.89 -17.18
CA LEU A 119 5.24 8.02 -17.49
C LEU A 119 5.09 7.26 -18.81
N ARG A 120 3.86 7.12 -19.31
CA ARG A 120 3.55 6.52 -20.63
C ARG A 120 4.24 5.16 -20.81
N ASP A 121 4.89 4.97 -21.95
CA ASP A 121 5.53 3.71 -22.36
C ASP A 121 6.59 3.24 -21.38
N ALA A 122 7.26 4.16 -20.67
CA ALA A 122 8.28 3.81 -19.68
C ALA A 122 7.71 2.95 -18.54
N LEU A 123 6.42 3.09 -18.22
CA LEU A 123 5.73 2.31 -17.20
C LEU A 123 5.22 0.95 -17.74
N ALA A 124 4.99 0.85 -19.04
CA ALA A 124 4.41 -0.32 -19.70
C ALA A 124 5.45 -1.34 -20.19
N LEU A 125 6.75 -1.02 -20.11
CA LEU A 125 7.81 -1.94 -20.51
C LEU A 125 7.79 -3.24 -19.69
N PRO A 126 8.26 -4.38 -20.22
CA PRO A 126 8.32 -5.63 -19.46
C PRO A 126 9.13 -5.55 -18.16
N SER A 127 10.12 -4.66 -18.08
CA SER A 127 10.95 -4.50 -16.87
C SER A 127 10.27 -3.68 -15.77
N THR A 128 9.31 -2.82 -16.11
CA THR A 128 8.60 -1.94 -15.17
C THR A 128 7.16 -2.39 -14.92
N ASN A 129 6.48 -2.90 -15.95
CA ASN A 129 5.20 -3.60 -15.94
C ASN A 129 4.17 -3.04 -14.93
N PHE A 130 3.92 -1.73 -14.99
CA PHE A 130 2.98 -1.03 -14.11
C PHE A 130 3.25 -1.25 -12.60
N ALA A 131 4.50 -1.47 -12.23
CA ALA A 131 4.94 -1.84 -10.88
C ALA A 131 4.31 -3.14 -10.34
N ALA A 132 3.83 -4.03 -11.22
CA ALA A 132 3.21 -5.28 -10.82
C ALA A 132 4.23 -6.28 -10.24
N THR A 133 3.87 -6.91 -9.13
CA THR A 133 4.65 -7.96 -8.47
C THR A 133 4.35 -9.32 -9.10
N LEU A 134 5.21 -9.76 -10.03
CA LEU A 134 5.04 -11.03 -10.72
C LEU A 134 5.84 -12.17 -10.07
N PRO A 135 5.25 -13.37 -9.90
CA PRO A 135 5.93 -14.51 -9.30
C PRO A 135 7.02 -15.04 -10.24
N LYS A 136 8.28 -15.08 -9.76
CA LYS A 136 9.41 -15.66 -10.49
C LYS A 136 9.72 -17.10 -10.10
N ALA A 137 9.38 -17.49 -8.87
CA ALA A 137 9.66 -18.82 -8.30
C ALA A 137 8.44 -19.75 -8.33
N GLY A 138 7.39 -19.41 -9.10
CA GLY A 138 6.14 -20.16 -9.18
C GLY A 138 5.07 -19.73 -8.17
N ILE A 139 3.83 -20.17 -8.42
CA ILE A 139 2.64 -19.73 -7.68
C ILE A 139 2.69 -20.17 -6.21
N ALA A 140 3.13 -21.40 -5.93
CA ALA A 140 3.18 -21.92 -4.56
C ALA A 140 4.17 -21.14 -3.68
N ALA A 141 5.36 -20.83 -4.21
CA ALA A 141 6.36 -20.03 -3.51
C ALA A 141 5.88 -18.59 -3.27
N ALA A 142 5.24 -17.98 -4.28
CA ALA A 142 4.66 -16.65 -4.13
C ALA A 142 3.54 -16.62 -3.08
N PHE A 143 2.64 -17.60 -3.10
CA PHE A 143 1.58 -17.73 -2.10
C PHE A 143 2.15 -17.87 -0.69
N ALA A 144 3.13 -18.76 -0.48
CA ALA A 144 3.76 -18.95 0.81
C ALA A 144 4.46 -17.68 1.30
N ALA A 145 5.14 -16.96 0.40
CA ALA A 145 5.79 -15.69 0.72
C ALA A 145 4.76 -14.60 1.11
N GLU A 146 3.70 -14.43 0.33
CA GLU A 146 2.63 -13.45 0.61
C GLU A 146 1.92 -13.73 1.94
N VAL A 147 1.65 -15.01 2.25
CA VAL A 147 1.11 -15.43 3.54
C VAL A 147 2.07 -15.07 4.68
N ALA A 148 3.35 -15.40 4.55
CA ALA A 148 4.35 -15.12 5.58
C ALA A 148 4.51 -13.61 5.82
N ILE A 149 4.70 -12.82 4.75
CA ILE A 149 4.90 -11.37 4.84
C ILE A 149 3.64 -10.69 5.43
N SER A 150 2.45 -11.06 4.95
CA SER A 150 1.19 -10.53 5.48
C SER A 150 0.97 -10.91 6.95
N PHE A 151 1.33 -12.13 7.34
CA PHE A 151 1.26 -12.58 8.73
C PHE A 151 2.16 -11.74 9.64
N PHE A 152 3.43 -11.55 9.28
CA PHE A 152 4.36 -10.74 10.08
C PHE A 152 3.96 -9.26 10.14
N LEU A 153 3.52 -8.69 9.02
CA LEU A 153 2.97 -7.34 8.97
C LEU A 153 1.80 -7.19 9.95
N MET A 154 0.81 -8.08 9.88
CA MET A 154 -0.36 -8.02 10.76
C MET A 154 0.00 -8.33 12.21
N LEU A 155 0.95 -9.23 12.47
CA LEU A 155 1.46 -9.49 13.82
C LEU A 155 2.05 -8.21 14.43
N VAL A 156 2.91 -7.49 13.70
CA VAL A 156 3.51 -6.24 14.16
C VAL A 156 2.44 -5.17 14.38
N VAL A 157 1.53 -4.98 13.42
CA VAL A 157 0.44 -3.99 13.53
C VAL A 157 -0.44 -4.29 14.75
N LEU A 158 -0.89 -5.53 14.94
CA LEU A 158 -1.82 -5.89 16.01
C LEU A 158 -1.17 -5.92 17.40
N THR A 159 0.10 -6.30 17.51
CA THR A 159 0.82 -6.32 18.80
C THR A 159 1.18 -4.93 19.29
N LEU A 160 1.47 -4.00 18.38
CA LEU A 160 1.80 -2.63 18.76
C LEU A 160 0.56 -1.76 18.98
N THR A 161 -0.51 -1.99 18.21
CA THR A 161 -1.75 -1.21 18.32
C THR A 161 -2.45 -1.48 19.65
N GLY A 162 -2.69 -0.43 20.45
CA GLY A 162 -3.31 -0.53 21.77
C GLY A 162 -2.31 -0.63 22.94
N THR A 163 -1.00 -0.54 22.64
CA THR A 163 0.05 -0.44 23.66
C THR A 163 0.65 0.97 23.70
N ARG A 164 1.53 1.24 24.67
CA ARG A 164 2.33 2.50 24.72
C ARG A 164 3.20 2.73 23.48
N TYR A 165 3.41 1.69 22.68
CA TYR A 165 4.23 1.70 21.46
C TYR A 165 3.42 1.92 20.18
N ALA A 166 2.10 2.14 20.27
CA ALA A 166 1.25 2.35 19.10
C ALA A 166 1.76 3.45 18.15
N ARG A 167 2.43 4.48 18.69
CA ARG A 167 3.05 5.56 17.91
C ARG A 167 4.14 5.07 16.95
N TRP A 168 4.70 3.89 17.16
CA TRP A 168 5.77 3.29 16.35
C TRP A 168 5.26 2.24 15.37
N ALA A 169 3.98 1.86 15.44
CA ALA A 169 3.41 0.80 14.61
C ALA A 169 3.63 1.04 13.12
N GLY A 170 3.45 2.28 12.65
CA GLY A 170 3.69 2.65 11.25
C GLY A 170 5.15 2.52 10.82
N VAL A 171 6.09 2.95 11.66
CA VAL A 171 7.54 2.79 11.40
C VAL A 171 7.92 1.32 11.35
N CYS A 172 7.51 0.51 12.35
CA CYS A 172 7.82 -0.91 12.38
C CYS A 172 7.20 -1.67 11.20
N ALA A 173 5.96 -1.34 10.82
CA ALA A 173 5.32 -1.91 9.64
C ALA A 173 6.04 -1.54 8.34
N GLY A 174 6.53 -0.31 8.21
CA GLY A 174 7.28 0.15 7.04
C GLY A 174 8.70 -0.39 6.92
N THR A 175 9.25 -1.03 7.96
CA THR A 175 10.58 -1.65 7.94
C THR A 175 10.59 -3.15 7.62
N LEU A 176 9.41 -3.77 7.57
CA LEU A 176 9.23 -5.17 7.16
C LEU A 176 9.24 -5.29 5.63
#